data_AF-A0A7W6ZK74-F1
#
_entry.id   AF-A0A7W6ZK74-F1
#
_cell.length_a   1.000
_cell.length_b   1.000
_cell.length_c   1.000
_cell.angle_alpha   90.00
_cell.angle_beta   90.00
_cell.angle_gamma   90.00
#
_symmetry.space_group_name_H-M   'P 1'
#
loop_
_entity.id
_entity.type
_entity.pdbx_description
1 polymer ?
#
loop_
_entity_poly.entity_id
_entity_poly.type
_entity_poly.pdbx_seq_one_letter_code
_entity_poly.pdbx_strand_id
1 'polypeptide(L)'
;MLDIIIRSALAIVGRTERLIEAARRLLDGDDLDEAEVDELDREIARLRDVIFGMDEAVRSLALTVECWPQAAHAHALEKTLH
;
A
#
# COMPACT_ATOMS: atom_id res chain seq x y z
N MET A 1 -13.38 7.78 9.60
CA MET A 1 -12.95 8.22 8.25
C MET A 1 -11.60 7.60 7.88
N LEU A 2 -10.53 7.81 8.67
CA LEU A 2 -9.22 7.18 8.43
C LEU A 2 -9.26 5.65 8.37
N ASP A 3 -10.03 5.02 9.26
CA ASP A 3 -10.24 3.57 9.26
C ASP A 3 -10.84 3.03 7.94
N ILE A 4 -11.74 3.80 7.30
CA ILE A 4 -12.33 3.44 5.99
C ILE A 4 -11.27 3.56 4.89
N ILE A 5 -10.41 4.59 4.95
CA ILE A 5 -9.32 4.80 3.99
C ILE A 5 -8.31 3.66 4.09
N ILE A 6 -7.86 3.32 5.30
CA ILE A 6 -6.90 2.23 5.55
C ILE A 6 -7.48 0.90 5.04
N ARG A 7 -8.73 0.58 5.40
CA ARG A 7 -9.39 -0.66 4.98
C ARG A 7 -9.55 -0.74 3.46
N SER A 8 -9.89 0.37 2.82
CA SER A 8 -10.04 0.45 1.36
C SER A 8 -8.69 0.31 0.67
N ALA A 9 -7.64 0.94 1.19
CA ALA A 9 -6.28 0.81 0.69
C ALA A 9 -5.79 -0.65 0.76
N LEU A 10 -5.96 -1.30 1.91
CA LEU A 10 -5.61 -2.72 2.08
C LEU A 10 -6.41 -3.64 1.14
N ALA A 11 -7.69 -3.34 0.90
CA ALA A 11 -8.50 -4.10 -0.06
C ALA A 11 -8.03 -3.92 -1.51
N ILE A 12 -7.54 -2.73 -1.88
CA ILE A 12 -6.93 -2.48 -3.19
C ILE A 12 -5.62 -3.25 -3.31
N VAL A 13 -4.72 -3.15 -2.32
CA VAL A 13 -3.46 -3.91 -2.27
C VAL A 13 -3.72 -5.40 -2.49
N GLY A 14 -4.62 -6.00 -1.71
CA GLY A 14 -4.92 -7.42 -1.85
C GLY A 14 -5.56 -7.82 -3.20
N ARG A 15 -6.24 -6.89 -3.91
CA ARG A 15 -6.69 -7.14 -5.28
C ARG A 15 -5.53 -7.05 -6.27
N THR A 16 -4.65 -6.07 -6.11
CA THR A 16 -3.47 -5.90 -6.96
C THR A 16 -2.49 -7.06 -6.81
N GLU A 17 -2.29 -7.59 -5.60
CA GLU A 17 -1.48 -8.79 -5.37
C GLU A 17 -2.03 -10.00 -6.12
N ARG A 18 -3.35 -10.21 -6.09
CA ARG A 18 -4.00 -11.28 -6.87
C ARG A 18 -3.86 -11.07 -8.38
N LEU A 19 -3.88 -9.81 -8.84
CA LEU A 19 -3.65 -9.49 -10.24
C LEU A 19 -2.21 -9.78 -10.66
N ILE A 20 -1.23 -9.43 -9.84
CA ILE A 20 0.18 -9.77 -10.06
C ILE A 20 0.37 -11.28 -10.13
N GLU A 21 -0.24 -12.01 -9.21
CA GLU A 21 -0.18 -13.48 -9.20
C GLU A 21 -0.80 -14.09 -10.47
N ALA A 22 -1.93 -13.55 -10.93
CA ALA A 22 -2.53 -13.98 -12.19
C ALA A 22 -1.63 -13.65 -13.40
N ALA A 23 -1.01 -12.47 -13.42
CA ALA A 23 -0.09 -12.05 -14.47
C ALA A 23 1.18 -12.92 -14.52
N ARG A 24 1.72 -13.31 -13.36
CA ARG A 24 2.85 -14.26 -13.29
C ARG A 24 2.51 -15.61 -13.90
N ARG A 25 1.31 -16.12 -13.65
CA ARG A 25 0.86 -17.38 -14.26
C ARG A 25 0.71 -17.30 -15.77
N LEU A 26 0.42 -16.12 -16.32
CA LEU A 26 0.42 -15.90 -17.76
C LEU A 26 1.84 -15.95 -18.32
N LEU A 27 2.82 -15.39 -17.61
CA LEU A 27 4.24 -15.48 -17.99
C LEU A 27 4.79 -16.92 -17.93
N ASP A 28 4.27 -17.75 -17.04
CA ASP A 28 4.65 -19.17 -16.95
C ASP A 28 4.07 -20.01 -18.10
N GLY A 29 3.15 -19.46 -18.90
CA GLY A 29 2.55 -20.11 -20.06
C GLY A 29 3.28 -19.82 -21.37
N ASP A 30 3.12 -20.70 -22.36
CA ASP A 30 3.73 -20.56 -23.70
C ASP A 30 2.84 -19.76 -24.68
N ASP A 31 1.81 -19.06 -24.19
CA ASP A 31 0.81 -18.37 -25.01
C ASP A 31 1.21 -16.95 -25.44
N LEU A 32 2.26 -16.40 -24.83
CA LEU A 32 2.73 -15.03 -25.07
C LEU A 32 3.98 -15.03 -25.95
N ASP A 33 4.08 -14.04 -26.83
CA ASP A 33 5.32 -13.78 -27.55
C ASP A 33 6.36 -13.04 -26.67
N GLU A 34 7.60 -12.95 -27.15
CA GLU A 34 8.71 -12.33 -26.41
C GLU A 34 8.42 -10.86 -26.04
N ALA A 35 7.77 -10.10 -26.93
CA ALA A 35 7.45 -8.70 -26.66
C ALA A 35 6.33 -8.57 -25.63
N GLU A 36 5.32 -9.45 -25.68
CA GLU A 36 4.23 -9.53 -24.71
C GLU A 36 4.74 -9.94 -23.32
N VAL A 37 5.66 -10.91 -23.24
CA VAL A 37 6.36 -11.30 -22.00
C VAL A 37 7.07 -10.09 -21.39
N ASP A 38 7.85 -9.38 -22.20
CA ASP A 38 8.61 -8.20 -21.80
C ASP A 38 7.73 -7.04 -21.31
N GLU A 39 6.59 -6.83 -21.95
CA GLU A 39 5.61 -5.81 -21.53
C GLU A 39 4.94 -6.19 -20.22
N LEU A 40 4.51 -7.45 -20.09
CA LEU A 40 3.82 -7.95 -18.91
C LEU A 40 4.73 -7.96 -17.69
N ASP A 41 6.01 -8.30 -17.84
CA ASP A 41 7.00 -8.22 -16.76
C ASP A 41 7.19 -6.77 -16.27
N ARG A 42 7.24 -5.80 -17.20
CA ARG A 42 7.33 -4.37 -16.86
C ARG A 42 6.07 -3.88 -16.14
N GLU A 43 4.88 -4.37 -16.52
CA GLU A 43 3.63 -4.03 -15.82
C GLU A 43 3.57 -4.65 -14.42
N ILE A 44 4.00 -5.90 -14.25
CA ILE A 44 4.11 -6.54 -12.93
C ILE A 44 5.04 -5.73 -12.02
N ALA A 45 6.18 -5.26 -12.53
CA ALA A 45 7.10 -4.41 -11.78
C ALA A 45 6.42 -3.10 -11.34
N ARG A 46 5.72 -2.41 -12.24
CA ARG A 46 4.97 -1.19 -11.91
C ARG A 46 3.91 -1.42 -10.83
N LEU A 47 3.14 -2.51 -10.93
CA LEU A 47 2.13 -2.85 -9.93
C LEU A 47 2.75 -3.14 -8.56
N ARG A 48 3.91 -3.79 -8.52
CA ARG A 48 4.66 -4.01 -7.27
C ARG A 48 5.11 -2.69 -6.63
N ASP A 49 5.61 -1.75 -7.43
CA ASP A 49 6.02 -0.44 -6.93
C ASP A 49 4.84 0.34 -6.34
N VAL A 50 3.67 0.27 -6.98
CA VAL A 50 2.43 0.88 -6.45
C VAL A 50 2.02 0.26 -5.12
N ILE A 51 2.03 -1.07 -4.99
CA ILE A 51 1.74 -1.75 -3.71
C ILE A 51 2.71 -1.30 -2.63
N PHE A 52 4.01 -1.26 -2.94
CA PHE A 52 5.04 -0.84 -2.00
C PHE A 52 4.78 0.58 -1.48
N GLY A 53 4.47 1.52 -2.38
CA GLY A 53 4.13 2.89 -1.99
C GLY A 53 2.84 2.98 -1.17
N MET A 54 1.83 2.17 -1.48
CA MET A 54 0.60 2.10 -0.69
C MET A 54 0.83 1.56 0.72
N ASP A 55 1.63 0.51 0.87
CA ASP A 55 1.99 -0.06 2.17
C ASP A 55 2.75 0.95 3.03
N GLU A 56 3.68 1.70 2.44
CA GLU A 56 4.39 2.77 3.12
C GLU A 56 3.43 3.90 3.55
N ALA A 57 2.53 4.32 2.68
CA ALA A 57 1.53 5.34 2.99
C ALA A 57 0.59 4.89 4.12
N VAL A 58 0.11 3.64 4.09
CA VAL A 58 -0.73 3.07 5.15
C VAL A 58 0.04 3.00 6.47
N ARG A 59 1.31 2.55 6.45
CA ARG A 59 2.16 2.48 7.64
C ARG A 59 2.42 3.87 8.24
N SER A 60 2.72 4.86 7.40
CA SER A 60 2.91 6.26 7.81
C SER A 60 1.64 6.86 8.41
N LEU A 61 0.48 6.56 7.82
CA LEU A 61 -0.81 6.99 8.35
C LEU A 61 -1.13 6.35 9.70
N ALA A 62 -0.87 5.04 9.85
CA ALA A 62 -1.07 4.32 11.11
C ALA A 62 -0.19 4.91 12.22
N LEU A 63 1.10 5.13 11.95
CA LEU A 63 2.02 5.79 12.90
C LEU A 63 1.55 7.18 13.32
N THR A 64 1.00 7.95 12.38
CA THR A 64 0.46 9.28 12.68
C THR A 64 -0.72 9.18 13.64
N VAL A 65 -1.65 8.26 13.40
CA VAL A 65 -2.82 8.03 14.27
C VAL A 65 -2.41 7.56 15.66
N GLU A 66 -1.42 6.65 15.74
CA GLU A 66 -0.90 6.14 17.02
C GLU A 66 -0.14 7.19 17.85
N CYS A 67 0.45 8.20 17.21
CA CYS A 67 1.20 9.29 17.89
C CYS A 67 0.33 10.46 18.37
N TRP A 68 -0.91 10.57 17.91
CA TRP A 68 -1.83 11.65 18.32
C TRP A 68 -2.18 11.68 19.82
N PRO A 69 -2.34 10.55 20.54
CA PRO A 69 -2.61 10.57 21.97
C PRO A 69 -1.47 11.18 22.80
N GLN A 70 -0.21 10.96 22.40
CA GLN A 70 0.95 11.53 23.09
C GLN A 70 1.09 13.03 22.84
N ALA A 71 0.85 13.50 21.61
CA ALA A 71 0.90 14.93 21.30
C ALA A 71 -0.20 15.72 22.02
N ALA A 72 -1.41 15.16 22.12
CA ALA A 72 -2.51 15.77 22.85
C ALA A 72 -2.27 15.83 24.37
N HIS A 73 -1.63 14.80 24.97
CA HIS A 73 -1.23 14.83 26.39
C HIS A 73 -0.11 15.83 26.67
N ALA A 74 0.88 15.95 25.79
CA ALA A 74 1.96 16.93 25.93
C ALA A 74 1.42 18.37 25.90
N HIS A 75 0.50 18.68 24.99
CA HIS A 75 -0.15 19.99 24.92
C HIS A 75 -1.11 20.27 26.10
N ALA A 76 -1.72 19.25 26.70
CA ALA A 76 -2.57 19.42 27.87
C ALA A 76 -1.74 19.76 29.12
N LEU A 77 -0.58 19.11 29.30
CA LEU A 77 0.33 19.37 30.42
C LEU A 77 0.96 20.77 30.36
N GLU A 78 1.27 21.26 29.16
CA GLU A 78 1.85 22.60 28.96
C GLU A 78 0.86 23.73 29.34
N LYS A 79 -0.45 23.50 29.20
CA LYS A 79 -1.48 24.50 29.55
C LYS A 79 -1.87 24.54 31.03
N THR A 80 -1.54 23.53 31.82
CA THR A 80 -1.83 23.48 33.27
C THR A 80 -0.72 24.06 34.16
N LEU A 81 0.39 24.50 33.57
CA LEU A 81 1.54 25.06 34.28
C LEU A 81 1.62 26.60 34.25
N HIS A 82 0.52 27.29 33.92
CA HIS A 82 0.46 28.75 33.90
C HIS A 82 -0.55 29.35 34.88
#